data_AF-A0A7X9CBN2-F1
#
_entry.id   AF-A0A7X9CBN2-F1
#
_cell.length_a   1.000
_cell.length_b   1.000
_cell.length_c   1.000
_cell.angle_alpha   90.00
_cell.angle_beta   90.00
_cell.angle_gamma   90.00
#
_symmetry.space_group_name_H-M   'P 1'
#
loop_
_entity.id
_entity.type
_entity.pdbx_description
1 polymer ?
#
loop_
_entity_poly.entity_id
_entity_poly.type
_entity_poly.pdbx_seq_one_letter_code
_entity_poly.pdbx_strand_id
1 'polypeptide(L)'
;MGTADRPEIPRRAFAAAAALVALAGASACTRGDEHAVELAGSAPTSTVLPGEDLAATALALSAVLYESADIAVLASEETVDGLAPLSSRAGIPLLVGTDRAVAEEISRLGVTTAITAEGGDLSALEELGEDLEILEVDPAEADAQAPEVRADGSPVPVTLFVDPRLELPAQAIAA
;
A
#
# COMPACT_ATOMS: atom_id res chain seq x y z
N MET A 1 17.72 -16.38 -70.96
CA MET A 1 18.84 -15.57 -71.47
C MET A 1 18.90 -14.34 -70.58
N GLY A 2 19.82 -14.15 -69.65
CA GLY A 2 21.03 -14.88 -69.29
C GLY A 2 21.19 -15.06 -67.78
N THR A 3 22.05 -16.02 -67.46
CA THR A 3 22.53 -16.52 -66.18
C THR A 3 23.55 -15.58 -65.53
N ALA A 4 23.60 -15.56 -64.19
CA ALA A 4 24.88 -15.48 -63.47
C ALA A 4 24.80 -16.30 -62.19
N ASP A 5 25.52 -17.42 -62.25
CA ASP A 5 25.79 -18.42 -61.22
C ASP A 5 27.02 -17.98 -60.39
N ARG A 6 27.23 -18.67 -59.26
CA ARG A 6 28.03 -18.36 -58.05
C ARG A 6 29.55 -18.12 -58.24
N PRO A 7 30.26 -17.66 -57.18
CA PRO A 7 30.89 -18.64 -56.29
C PRO A 7 30.71 -18.35 -54.79
N GLU A 8 30.29 -19.39 -54.05
CA GLU A 8 30.51 -19.54 -52.62
C GLU A 8 31.97 -19.98 -52.39
N ILE A 9 32.70 -19.35 -51.47
CA ILE A 9 33.94 -19.94 -50.90
C ILE A 9 33.86 -19.92 -49.37
N PRO A 10 34.17 -21.04 -48.69
CA PRO A 10 33.88 -21.23 -47.28
C PRO A 10 35.12 -21.06 -46.37
N ARG A 11 34.81 -20.81 -45.09
CA ARG A 11 35.49 -21.32 -43.87
C ARG A 11 36.85 -20.76 -43.42
N ARG A 12 36.74 -20.10 -42.26
CA ARG A 12 37.46 -20.32 -40.98
C ARG A 12 38.85 -19.69 -40.83
N ALA A 13 38.93 -18.75 -39.87
CA ALA A 13 40.00 -18.74 -38.88
C ALA A 13 39.42 -18.38 -37.50
N PHE A 14 39.71 -19.25 -36.54
CA PHE A 14 39.39 -19.20 -35.12
C PHE A 14 40.21 -18.14 -34.39
N ALA A 15 39.60 -17.47 -33.40
CA ALA A 15 40.17 -17.13 -32.08
C ALA A 15 39.09 -16.33 -31.32
N ALA A 16 38.26 -16.96 -30.49
CA ALA A 16 38.54 -17.23 -29.07
C ALA A 16 38.99 -15.96 -28.31
N ALA A 17 38.04 -15.28 -27.69
CA ALA A 17 38.30 -14.45 -26.51
C ALA A 17 37.02 -14.22 -25.70
N ALA A 18 37.01 -14.83 -24.52
CA ALA A 18 36.47 -14.36 -23.25
C ALA A 18 34.98 -13.99 -23.14
N ALA A 19 34.33 -14.72 -22.24
CA ALA A 19 33.08 -14.41 -21.57
C ALA A 19 33.02 -12.96 -21.06
N LEU A 20 31.86 -12.35 -21.23
CA LEU A 20 31.25 -11.54 -20.18
C LEU A 20 29.80 -11.98 -20.09
N VAL A 21 29.53 -12.74 -19.03
CA VAL A 21 28.19 -12.93 -18.49
C VAL A 21 27.63 -11.54 -18.26
N ALA A 22 26.71 -11.11 -19.12
CA ALA A 22 25.85 -9.96 -18.83
C ALA A 22 24.82 -10.42 -17.79
N LEU A 23 25.26 -10.56 -16.54
CA LEU A 23 24.43 -10.35 -15.35
C LEU A 23 24.19 -8.83 -15.28
N ALA A 24 23.41 -8.33 -16.24
CA ALA A 24 22.98 -6.95 -16.29
C ALA A 24 21.46 -7.01 -16.50
N GLY A 25 20.72 -6.96 -15.39
CA GLY A 25 19.28 -7.00 -15.45
C GLY A 25 18.56 -7.37 -14.15
N ALA A 26 19.26 -7.78 -13.09
CA ALA A 26 18.75 -7.57 -11.74
C ALA A 26 19.12 -6.14 -11.30
N SER A 27 18.75 -5.15 -12.13
CA SER A 27 18.36 -3.87 -11.56
C SER A 27 17.11 -4.22 -10.77
N ALA A 28 17.30 -4.38 -9.45
CA ALA A 28 16.23 -4.14 -8.51
C ALA A 28 15.44 -2.96 -9.05
N CYS A 29 14.19 -3.22 -9.42
CA CYS A 29 13.25 -2.15 -9.61
C CYS A 29 13.09 -1.55 -8.21
N THR A 30 13.99 -0.63 -7.82
CA THR A 30 13.60 0.48 -6.97
C THR A 30 12.72 1.34 -7.85
N ARG A 31 11.57 0.79 -8.25
CA ARG A 31 10.54 1.58 -8.88
C ARG A 31 10.11 2.44 -7.70
N GLY A 32 10.42 3.73 -7.78
CA GLY A 32 9.71 4.73 -7.02
C GLY A 32 8.27 4.64 -7.48
N ASP A 33 7.57 3.65 -6.94
CA ASP A 33 6.18 3.38 -7.18
C ASP A 33 5.43 4.36 -6.31
N GLU A 34 5.06 5.48 -6.92
CA GLU A 34 4.03 6.34 -6.38
C GLU A 34 2.78 5.47 -6.19
N HIS A 35 2.33 5.31 -4.94
CA HIS A 35 1.16 4.47 -4.65
C HIS A 35 -0.12 5.24 -4.98
N ALA A 36 -1.03 4.64 -5.74
CA ALA A 36 -2.29 5.28 -6.09
C ALA A 36 -3.34 5.08 -4.98
N VAL A 37 -4.11 6.14 -4.74
CA VAL A 37 -5.28 6.11 -3.87
C VAL A 37 -6.44 6.78 -4.60
N GLU A 38 -7.59 6.10 -4.68
CA GLU A 38 -8.82 6.66 -5.21
C GLU A 38 -9.77 7.02 -4.06
N LEU A 39 -10.07 8.31 -3.94
CA LEU A 39 -11.00 8.80 -2.92
C LEU A 39 -12.44 8.48 -3.30
N ALA A 40 -13.26 8.14 -2.30
CA ALA A 40 -14.67 7.83 -2.50
C ALA A 40 -15.41 9.00 -3.17
N GLY A 41 -16.10 8.70 -4.28
CA GLY A 41 -16.83 9.69 -5.07
C GLY A 41 -18.17 10.13 -4.46
N SER A 42 -18.59 9.50 -3.36
CA SER A 42 -19.83 9.82 -2.65
C SER A 42 -19.62 9.74 -1.14
N ALA A 43 -20.09 10.75 -0.41
CA ALA A 43 -20.14 10.72 1.04
C ALA A 43 -21.54 10.30 1.53
N PRO A 44 -21.65 9.60 2.67
CA PRO A 44 -22.93 9.38 3.32
C PRO A 44 -23.55 10.72 3.75
N THR A 45 -24.88 10.81 3.76
CA THR A 45 -25.57 12.00 4.32
C THR A 45 -25.23 12.20 5.80
N SER A 46 -25.17 11.10 6.54
CA SER A 46 -24.67 11.01 7.91
C SER A 46 -24.41 9.55 8.25
N THR A 47 -23.37 9.26 9.02
CA THR A 47 -23.13 7.93 9.60
C THR A 47 -22.67 8.06 11.04
N VAL A 48 -22.97 7.07 11.87
CA VAL A 48 -22.48 6.99 13.25
C VAL A 48 -21.37 5.94 13.27
N LEU A 49 -20.18 6.34 13.73
CA LEU A 49 -19.04 5.45 13.86
C LEU A 49 -19.07 4.70 15.20
N PRO A 50 -18.67 3.41 15.23
CA PRO A 50 -18.71 2.58 16.43
C PRO A 50 -17.52 2.89 17.37
N GLY A 51 -17.52 4.05 18.03
CA GLY A 51 -16.33 4.55 18.73
C GLY A 51 -15.77 3.70 19.88
N GLU A 52 -16.54 2.73 20.40
CA GLU A 52 -16.06 1.74 21.39
C GLU A 52 -15.13 0.69 20.79
N ASP A 53 -15.20 0.49 19.47
CA ASP A 53 -14.43 -0.49 18.72
C ASP A 53 -13.54 0.24 17.70
N LEU A 54 -12.24 0.23 17.97
CA LEU A 54 -11.23 0.90 17.17
C LEU A 54 -11.14 0.30 15.76
N ALA A 55 -11.14 -1.03 15.64
CA ALA A 55 -11.06 -1.73 14.36
C ALA A 55 -12.30 -1.48 13.51
N ALA A 56 -13.49 -1.60 14.10
CA ALA A 56 -14.74 -1.32 13.40
C ALA A 56 -14.86 0.15 12.97
N THR A 57 -14.31 1.09 13.76
CA THR A 57 -14.27 2.51 13.38
C THR A 57 -13.32 2.76 12.23
N ALA A 58 -12.12 2.16 12.25
CA ALA A 58 -11.15 2.27 11.17
C ALA A 58 -11.72 1.73 9.84
N LEU A 59 -12.37 0.56 9.88
CA LEU A 59 -13.07 -0.03 8.73
C LEU A 59 -14.17 0.88 8.18
N ALA A 60 -14.99 1.46 9.06
CA ALA A 60 -16.06 2.36 8.66
C ALA A 60 -15.53 3.66 8.03
N LEU A 61 -14.43 4.21 8.55
CA LEU A 61 -13.75 5.37 7.97
C LEU A 61 -13.14 5.04 6.60
N SER A 62 -12.48 3.90 6.49
CA SER A 62 -11.89 3.41 5.23
C SER A 62 -12.95 3.32 4.12
N ALA A 63 -14.08 2.66 4.40
CA ALA A 63 -15.18 2.50 3.46
C ALA A 63 -15.87 3.82 3.06
N VAL A 64 -15.80 4.85 3.92
CA VAL A 64 -16.38 6.17 3.64
C VAL A 64 -15.43 7.04 2.81
N LEU A 65 -14.12 6.90 3.01
CA LEU A 65 -13.12 7.82 2.45
C LEU A 65 -12.47 7.30 1.18
N TYR A 66 -12.39 5.98 0.97
CA TYR A 66 -11.59 5.38 -0.08
C TYR A 66 -12.36 4.34 -0.90
N GLU A 67 -12.32 4.51 -2.23
CA GLU A 67 -12.82 3.53 -3.18
C GLU A 67 -11.78 2.42 -3.39
N SER A 68 -10.53 2.79 -3.62
CA SER A 68 -9.38 1.88 -3.76
C SER A 68 -8.09 2.53 -3.22
N ALA A 69 -7.11 1.69 -2.89
CA ALA A 69 -5.78 2.13 -2.47
C ALA A 69 -4.76 1.02 -2.70
N ASP A 70 -3.64 1.34 -3.35
CA ASP A 70 -2.51 0.41 -3.52
C ASP A 70 -1.75 0.17 -2.20
N ILE A 71 -1.89 1.11 -1.26
CA ILE A 71 -1.19 1.11 0.03
C ILE A 71 -2.12 1.42 1.19
N ALA A 72 -1.90 0.76 2.34
CA ALA A 72 -2.59 1.06 3.58
C ALA A 72 -1.65 0.93 4.80
N VAL A 73 -2.01 1.60 5.89
CA VAL A 73 -1.38 1.42 7.20
C VAL A 73 -2.15 0.34 7.96
N LEU A 74 -1.42 -0.65 8.47
CA LEU A 74 -1.92 -1.66 9.39
C LEU A 74 -1.33 -1.38 10.77
N ALA A 75 -2.19 -1.08 11.73
CA ALA A 75 -1.80 -0.85 13.12
C ALA A 75 -2.41 -1.90 14.04
N SER A 76 -1.80 -2.09 15.21
CA SER A 76 -2.45 -2.71 16.36
C SER A 76 -3.00 -1.62 17.28
N GLU A 77 -3.76 -2.00 18.31
CA GLU A 77 -4.19 -1.05 19.35
C GLU A 77 -3.00 -0.36 20.03
N GLU A 78 -1.84 -1.00 20.07
CA GLU A 78 -0.63 -0.47 20.72
C GLU A 78 0.17 0.48 19.81
N THR A 79 0.06 0.33 18.48
CA THR A 79 0.86 1.09 17.51
C THR A 79 0.06 2.17 16.78
N VAL A 80 -1.26 2.17 16.92
CA VAL A 80 -2.17 3.10 16.23
C VAL A 80 -1.81 4.56 16.46
N ASP A 81 -1.46 4.95 17.69
CA ASP A 81 -1.15 6.35 18.02
C ASP A 81 0.09 6.86 17.28
N GLY A 82 1.06 5.97 17.03
CA GLY A 82 2.28 6.31 16.28
C GLY A 82 2.08 6.31 14.76
N LEU A 83 1.16 5.49 14.25
CA LEU A 83 0.97 5.29 12.81
C LEU A 83 -0.19 6.11 12.21
N ALA A 84 -1.19 6.49 13.01
CA ALA A 84 -2.32 7.30 12.54
C ALA A 84 -1.89 8.64 11.92
N PRO A 85 -0.90 9.38 12.48
CA PRO A 85 -0.41 10.61 11.84
C PRO A 85 0.22 10.37 10.46
N LEU A 86 0.84 9.21 10.22
CA LEU A 86 1.35 8.86 8.90
C LEU A 86 0.21 8.68 7.91
N SER A 87 -0.80 7.87 8.27
CA SER A 87 -1.98 7.64 7.43
C SER A 87 -2.68 8.95 7.05
N SER A 88 -2.95 9.81 8.05
CA SER A 88 -3.65 11.08 7.86
C SER A 88 -2.88 12.05 6.94
N ARG A 89 -1.56 12.18 7.12
CA ARG A 89 -0.72 13.08 6.31
C ARG A 89 -0.48 12.55 4.91
N ALA A 90 -0.26 11.25 4.75
CA ALA A 90 -0.07 10.60 3.46
C ALA A 90 -1.39 10.44 2.67
N GLY A 91 -2.54 10.56 3.34
CA GLY A 91 -3.85 10.40 2.72
C GLY A 91 -4.13 8.96 2.31
N ILE A 92 -3.71 8.00 3.12
CA ILE A 92 -3.87 6.55 2.87
C ILE A 92 -4.75 5.91 3.95
N PRO A 93 -5.46 4.82 3.65
CA PRO A 93 -6.27 4.11 4.64
C PRO A 93 -5.49 3.67 5.88
N LEU A 94 -6.09 3.79 7.06
CA LEU A 94 -5.64 3.18 8.31
C LEU A 94 -6.60 2.06 8.68
N LEU A 95 -6.08 0.85 8.84
CA LEU A 95 -6.81 -0.31 9.35
C LEU A 95 -6.17 -0.74 10.68
N VAL A 96 -6.99 -1.26 11.59
CA VAL A 96 -6.53 -1.69 12.92
C VAL A 96 -6.86 -3.15 13.14
N GLY A 97 -5.85 -3.93 13.51
CA GLY A 97 -5.93 -5.37 13.70
C GLY A 97 -5.63 -6.16 12.42
N THR A 98 -5.82 -7.47 12.50
CA THR A 98 -5.51 -8.44 11.44
C THR A 98 -6.61 -9.48 11.27
N ASP A 99 -7.82 -9.14 11.70
CA ASP A 99 -8.95 -10.05 11.62
C ASP A 99 -9.49 -10.20 10.18
N ARG A 100 -10.48 -11.08 10.02
CA ARG A 100 -11.09 -11.35 8.72
C ARG A 100 -11.74 -10.11 8.09
N ALA A 101 -12.28 -9.19 8.89
CA ALA A 101 -12.90 -7.98 8.35
C ALA A 101 -11.83 -7.03 7.79
N VAL A 102 -10.68 -6.94 8.46
CA VAL A 102 -9.50 -6.22 7.93
C VAL A 102 -9.01 -6.86 6.63
N ALA A 103 -8.88 -8.18 6.57
CA ALA A 103 -8.47 -8.89 5.35
C ALA A 103 -9.44 -8.65 4.16
N GLU A 104 -10.75 -8.68 4.43
CA GLU A 104 -11.80 -8.37 3.46
C GLU A 104 -11.68 -6.92 2.95
N GLU A 105 -11.36 -5.98 3.83
CA GLU A 105 -11.17 -4.57 3.48
C GLU A 105 -9.89 -4.31 2.67
N ILE A 106 -8.77 -4.95 3.02
CA ILE A 106 -7.52 -4.91 2.23
C ILE A 106 -7.80 -5.40 0.80
N SER A 107 -8.55 -6.51 0.68
CA SER A 107 -8.95 -7.06 -0.62
C SER A 107 -9.89 -6.14 -1.39
N ARG A 108 -10.84 -5.48 -0.71
CA ARG A 108 -11.76 -4.51 -1.33
C ARG A 108 -11.01 -3.30 -1.90
N LEU A 109 -10.07 -2.76 -1.12
CA LEU A 109 -9.26 -1.61 -1.52
C LEU A 109 -8.27 -1.95 -2.63
N GLY A 110 -7.87 -3.21 -2.76
CA GLY A 110 -6.84 -3.63 -3.71
C GLY A 110 -5.42 -3.33 -3.22
N VAL A 111 -5.22 -3.29 -1.91
CA VAL A 111 -3.93 -2.97 -1.30
C VAL A 111 -2.90 -4.04 -1.65
N THR A 112 -1.78 -3.61 -2.21
CA THR A 112 -0.62 -4.43 -2.53
C THR A 112 0.57 -4.15 -1.61
N THR A 113 0.53 -3.05 -0.85
CA THR A 113 1.58 -2.67 0.10
C THR A 113 0.96 -2.29 1.45
N ALA A 114 1.46 -2.89 2.53
CA ALA A 114 1.04 -2.57 3.89
C ALA A 114 2.20 -1.97 4.68
N ILE A 115 1.98 -0.79 5.26
CA ILE A 115 2.89 -0.20 6.25
C ILE A 115 2.49 -0.70 7.63
N THR A 116 3.43 -1.22 8.40
CA THR A 116 3.22 -1.66 9.78
C THR A 116 4.38 -1.22 10.68
N ALA A 117 4.18 -1.27 11.99
CA ALA A 117 5.30 -1.07 12.93
C ALA A 117 6.28 -2.25 12.84
N GLU A 118 7.58 -1.98 13.02
CA GLU A 118 8.62 -3.02 13.10
C GLU A 118 8.25 -4.14 14.09
N GLY A 119 8.32 -5.39 13.63
CA GLY A 119 8.00 -6.55 14.46
C GLY A 119 6.50 -6.75 14.71
N GLY A 120 5.63 -6.06 13.97
CA GLY A 120 4.19 -6.27 14.00
C GLY A 120 3.79 -7.67 13.55
N ASP A 121 2.82 -8.28 14.25
CA ASP A 121 2.29 -9.60 13.90
C ASP A 121 1.22 -9.47 12.81
N LEU A 122 1.55 -9.91 11.60
CA LEU A 122 0.65 -9.97 10.45
C LEU A 122 0.28 -11.40 10.04
N SER A 123 0.55 -12.40 10.90
CA SER A 123 0.38 -13.82 10.57
C SER A 123 -1.05 -14.16 10.11
N ALA A 124 -2.05 -13.46 10.63
CA ALA A 124 -3.46 -13.66 10.26
C ALA A 124 -3.83 -13.12 8.86
N LEU A 125 -2.96 -12.30 8.25
CA LEU A 125 -3.12 -11.75 6.89
C LEU A 125 -2.30 -12.50 5.84
N GLU A 126 -1.53 -13.53 6.23
CA GLU A 126 -0.77 -14.38 5.30
C GLU A 126 -1.66 -15.05 4.24
N GLU A 127 -2.94 -15.25 4.54
CA GLU A 127 -3.93 -15.82 3.62
C GLU A 127 -4.24 -14.92 2.40
N LEU A 128 -3.88 -13.63 2.46
CA LEU A 128 -4.01 -12.69 1.34
C LEU A 128 -2.98 -12.96 0.23
N GLY A 129 -2.00 -13.83 0.47
CA GLY A 129 -1.03 -14.31 -0.52
C GLY A 129 0.30 -13.56 -0.50
N GLU A 130 1.24 -14.04 -1.33
CA GLU A 130 2.59 -13.47 -1.48
C GLU A 130 2.61 -12.09 -2.17
N ASP A 131 1.43 -11.59 -2.57
CA ASP A 131 1.26 -10.35 -3.34
C ASP A 131 1.21 -9.10 -2.43
N LEU A 132 1.09 -9.26 -1.11
CA LEU A 132 1.13 -8.15 -0.16
C LEU A 132 2.56 -7.87 0.31
N GLU A 133 3.13 -6.75 -0.12
CA GLU A 133 4.43 -6.26 0.35
C GLU A 133 4.29 -5.60 1.72
N ILE A 134 5.17 -5.95 2.67
CA ILE A 134 5.18 -5.35 4.00
C ILE A 134 6.35 -4.36 4.13
N LEU A 135 6.00 -3.12 4.46
CA LEU A 135 6.94 -2.05 4.81
C LEU A 135 6.89 -1.83 6.32
N GLU A 136 7.92 -2.29 7.01
CA GLU A 136 8.08 -2.03 8.43
C GLU A 136 8.67 -0.64 8.66
N VAL A 137 8.07 0.13 9.56
CA VAL A 137 8.54 1.45 9.94
C VAL A 137 8.66 1.55 11.46
N ASP A 138 9.64 2.33 11.93
CA ASP A 138 9.66 2.76 13.33
C ASP A 138 8.56 3.83 13.51
N PRO A 139 7.55 3.63 14.36
CA PRO A 139 6.51 4.63 14.60
C PRO A 139 7.07 5.99 15.06
N ALA A 140 8.26 6.02 15.68
CA ALA A 140 8.92 7.26 16.07
C ALA A 140 9.54 8.03 14.90
N GLU A 141 9.84 7.34 13.79
CA GLU A 141 10.44 7.91 12.57
C GLU A 141 9.53 7.81 11.34
N ALA A 142 8.27 7.38 11.53
CA ALA A 142 7.28 7.14 10.48
C ALA A 142 7.18 8.32 9.49
N ASP A 143 7.29 9.55 10.00
CA ASP A 143 7.26 10.76 9.19
C ASP A 143 8.38 10.84 8.14
N ALA A 144 9.58 10.37 8.45
CA ALA A 144 10.71 10.38 7.55
C ALA A 144 10.66 9.21 6.55
N GLN A 145 9.84 8.20 6.84
CA GLN A 145 9.72 6.96 6.08
C GLN A 145 8.40 6.90 5.28
N ALA A 146 7.62 7.99 5.27
CA ALA A 146 6.36 8.06 4.55
C ALA A 146 6.57 7.92 3.03
N PRO A 147 5.82 7.03 2.37
CA PRO A 147 5.94 6.84 0.92
C PRO A 147 5.30 8.00 0.14
N GLU A 148 5.66 8.08 -1.14
CA GLU A 148 4.99 9.00 -2.08
C GLU A 148 3.64 8.42 -2.52
N VAL A 149 2.58 9.24 -2.44
CA VAL A 149 1.19 8.83 -2.71
C VAL A 149 0.55 9.78 -3.71
N ARG A 150 -0.10 9.21 -4.73
CA ARG A 150 -0.94 9.95 -5.68
C ARG A 150 -2.40 9.75 -5.34
N ALA A 151 -3.07 10.84 -4.94
CA ALA A 151 -4.52 10.83 -4.78
C ALA A 151 -5.20 11.14 -6.12
N ASP A 152 -6.11 10.27 -6.53
CA ASP A 152 -7.06 10.45 -7.62
C ASP A 152 -8.48 10.67 -7.09
N GLY A 153 -9.28 11.31 -7.94
CA GLY A 153 -10.64 11.73 -7.59
C GLY A 153 -10.69 13.15 -7.04
N SER A 154 -11.91 13.63 -6.80
CA SER A 154 -12.14 14.90 -6.11
C SER A 154 -12.70 14.57 -4.73
N PRO A 155 -12.01 14.89 -3.62
CA PRO A 155 -12.49 14.57 -2.29
C PRO A 155 -13.88 15.17 -2.08
N VAL A 156 -14.84 14.32 -1.72
CA VAL A 156 -16.12 14.81 -1.19
C VAL A 156 -15.86 15.26 0.24
N PRO A 157 -16.18 16.51 0.61
CA PRO A 157 -15.91 17.00 1.95
C PRO A 157 -16.73 16.21 2.98
N VAL A 158 -16.05 15.47 3.86
CA VAL A 158 -16.65 14.80 5.02
C VAL A 158 -16.33 15.62 6.26
N THR A 159 -17.31 15.78 7.15
CA THR A 159 -17.11 16.41 8.46
C THR A 159 -17.33 15.36 9.54
N LEU A 160 -16.30 15.13 10.36
CA LEU A 160 -16.35 14.23 11.51
C LEU A 160 -16.67 15.04 12.77
N PHE A 161 -17.68 14.59 13.53
CA PHE A 161 -18.06 15.18 14.80
C PHE A 161 -17.68 14.22 15.93
N VAL A 162 -16.72 14.64 16.76
CA VAL A 162 -16.29 13.90 17.96
C VAL A 162 -16.85 14.60 19.19
N ASP A 163 -17.52 13.87 20.09
CA ASP A 163 -17.90 14.40 21.41
C ASP A 163 -16.71 14.27 22.37
N PRO A 164 -16.04 15.37 22.76
CA PRO A 164 -14.84 15.32 23.59
C PRO A 164 -15.15 14.94 25.06
N ARG A 165 -16.42 14.81 25.44
CA ARG A 165 -16.82 14.39 26.79
C ARG A 165 -16.90 12.88 26.94
N LEU A 166 -16.92 12.16 25.84
CA LEU A 166 -16.81 10.71 25.83
C LEU A 166 -15.33 10.37 25.74
N GLU A 167 -14.87 9.39 26.50
CA GLU A 167 -13.52 8.83 26.35
C GLU A 167 -13.69 7.51 25.61
N LEU A 168 -13.50 7.53 24.30
CA LEU A 168 -13.72 6.38 23.42
C LEU A 168 -12.40 5.96 22.76
N PRO A 169 -12.09 4.65 22.67
CA PRO A 169 -10.86 4.17 22.04
C PRO A 169 -10.60 4.74 20.64
N ALA A 170 -11.65 4.83 19.81
CA ALA A 170 -11.50 5.27 18.43
C ALA A 170 -11.25 6.78 18.26
N GLN A 171 -11.20 7.57 19.33
CA GLN A 171 -10.87 8.99 19.23
C GLN A 171 -9.45 9.23 18.71
N ALA A 172 -8.54 8.30 18.93
CA ALA A 172 -7.17 8.36 18.43
C ALA A 172 -7.08 8.44 16.90
N ILE A 173 -8.03 7.83 16.19
CA ILE A 173 -8.07 7.79 14.71
C ILE A 173 -9.11 8.75 14.11
N ALA A 174 -9.78 9.52 14.96
CA ALA A 174 -10.82 10.48 14.59
C ALA A 174 -10.29 11.93 14.48
N ALA A 175 -8.97 12.12 14.51
CA ALA A 175 -8.29 13.42 14.59
C ALA A 175 -7.60 13.85 13.30
#